data_AF-A0A6H1LB97-F1
#
_entry.id   AF-A0A6H1LB97-F1
#
_cell.length_a   1.000
_cell.length_b   1.000
_cell.length_c   1.000
_cell.angle_alpha   90.00
_cell.angle_beta   90.00
_cell.angle_gamma   90.00
#
_symmetry.space_group_name_H-M   'P 1'
#
loop_
_entity.id
_entity.type
_entity.pdbx_description
1 polymer ?
#
loop_
_entity_poly.entity_id
_entity_poly.type
_entity_poly.pdbx_seq_one_letter_code
_entity_poly.pdbx_strand_id
1 'polypeptide(L)'
;MRLRTPCPATARAWTVELHSRPDGITLICLHCPHDNSRVSPTSARAAALAHLARHARTDLRASHLRICQCHERGCRWHPRHRGCAGPVRLLLARERGGRVWRLADACTACSAATEQAAVVPDTMLASPQRPPDAVHHRRRQTRGPGDRIRVAEMLSYLAAALPHSISAEARLIALQCALRMDSRMRVRLPMGVLRSLRLSTPQPWRELEQARWLRTLHSTRQGEVIAELQDPALLGQSPSRPDRQHAADWALRAGHGARTAGEDTRMQLTSIHLAAHSNPETGRGQAEADRMARECGVEDQDMPDALDRLATIGSLTQWQLCPNTGDVQWSYTAPRD
;
A
#
# COMPACT_ATOMS: atom_id res chain seq x y z
N MET A 1 2.71 -52.47 19.22
CA MET A 1 2.59 -51.99 17.82
C MET A 1 1.97 -50.60 17.90
N ARG A 2 2.77 -49.53 18.10
CA ARG A 2 3.31 -48.62 17.06
C ARG A 2 2.18 -48.01 16.21
N LEU A 3 1.93 -46.70 16.06
CA LEU A 3 2.62 -45.40 16.24
C LEU A 3 1.48 -44.33 16.22
N ARG A 4 1.55 -43.05 16.60
CA ARG A 4 2.54 -41.99 16.29
C ARG A 4 2.02 -40.69 16.96
N THR A 5 2.75 -40.11 17.90
CA THR A 5 2.86 -38.64 18.01
C THR A 5 4.26 -38.35 17.47
N PRO A 6 4.43 -37.48 16.45
CA PRO A 6 4.76 -36.08 16.79
C PRO A 6 4.43 -35.04 15.70
N CYS A 7 3.96 -33.86 16.10
CA CYS A 7 4.68 -32.60 15.88
C CYS A 7 3.87 -31.48 16.54
N PRO A 8 4.48 -30.58 17.35
CA PRO A 8 3.81 -29.33 17.66
C PRO A 8 3.61 -28.64 16.31
N ALA A 9 2.36 -28.34 15.94
CA ALA A 9 2.12 -27.44 14.83
C ALA A 9 2.85 -26.14 15.19
N THR A 10 3.96 -25.87 14.49
CA THR A 10 4.85 -24.74 14.77
C THR A 10 3.97 -23.52 14.89
N ALA A 11 3.93 -22.94 16.09
CA ALA A 11 3.07 -21.80 16.35
C ALA A 11 3.43 -20.71 15.34
N ARG A 12 2.46 -20.25 14.55
CA ARG A 12 2.65 -19.21 13.54
C ARG A 12 2.72 -17.86 14.24
N ALA A 13 3.76 -17.69 15.06
CA ALA A 13 3.94 -16.58 15.99
C ALA A 13 5.42 -16.16 16.01
N TRP A 14 5.78 -15.22 15.15
CA TRP A 14 7.15 -14.70 15.06
C TRP A 14 7.31 -13.47 15.93
N THR A 15 8.44 -13.36 16.61
CA THR A 15 8.77 -12.21 17.44
C THR A 15 10.14 -11.68 17.05
N VAL A 16 10.20 -10.37 16.84
CA VAL A 16 11.41 -9.60 16.57
C VAL A 16 11.60 -8.58 17.69
N GLU A 17 12.81 -8.50 18.22
CA GLU A 17 13.20 -7.58 19.27
C GLU A 17 14.26 -6.60 18.77
N LEU A 18 14.07 -5.32 19.06
CA LEU A 18 15.00 -4.24 18.75
C LEU A 18 15.76 -3.86 20.04
N HIS A 19 17.06 -4.12 20.04
CA HIS A 19 17.96 -3.82 21.16
C HIS A 19 18.81 -2.60 20.83
N SER A 20 18.75 -1.58 21.69
CA SER A 20 19.65 -0.43 21.61
C SER A 20 21.02 -0.79 22.22
N ARG A 21 22.08 -0.61 21.45
CA ARG A 21 23.49 -0.71 21.88
C ARG A 21 24.16 0.65 21.65
N PRO A 22 25.32 0.93 22.29
CA PRO A 22 26.05 2.19 22.07
C PRO A 22 26.37 2.45 20.60
N ASP A 23 26.57 1.38 19.82
CA ASP A 23 26.96 1.44 18.41
C ASP A 23 25.76 1.32 17.42
N GLY A 24 24.51 1.36 17.90
CA GLY A 24 23.31 1.31 17.06
C GLY A 24 22.22 0.34 17.54
N ILE A 25 21.23 0.07 16.68
CA ILE A 25 20.12 -0.86 17.00
C ILE A 25 20.41 -2.23 16.39
N THR A 26 20.24 -3.28 17.18
CA THR A 26 20.31 -4.67 16.71
C THR A 26 18.91 -5.25 16.64
N LEU A 27 18.55 -5.80 15.48
CA LEU A 27 17.34 -6.58 15.29
C LEU A 27 17.64 -8.04 15.62
N ILE A 28 16.87 -8.63 16.53
CA ILE A 28 16.98 -10.04 16.92
C ILE A 28 15.64 -10.72 16.61
N CYS A 29 15.66 -11.73 15.75
CA CYS A 29 14.49 -12.57 15.54
C CYS A 29 14.61 -13.87 16.35
N LEU A 30 13.63 -14.17 17.19
CA LEU A 30 13.63 -15.38 18.03
C LEU A 30 13.48 -16.69 17.23
N HIS A 31 13.21 -16.60 15.93
CA HIS A 31 13.00 -17.74 15.03
C HIS A 31 14.13 -17.92 14.00
N CYS A 32 15.01 -16.94 13.84
CA CYS A 32 16.13 -17.01 12.90
C CYS A 32 17.45 -17.17 13.69
N PRO A 33 18.15 -18.32 13.60
CA PRO A 33 19.36 -18.55 14.39
C PRO A 33 20.55 -17.65 14.02
N HIS A 34 20.50 -16.90 12.92
CA HIS A 34 21.63 -16.08 12.42
C HIS A 34 21.25 -14.67 11.93
N ASP A 35 20.03 -14.17 12.16
CA ASP A 35 19.64 -12.82 11.70
C ASP A 35 19.73 -11.81 12.86
N ASN A 36 20.97 -11.50 13.26
CA ASN A 36 21.29 -10.37 14.11
C ASN A 36 21.80 -9.22 13.24
N SER A 37 20.89 -8.58 12.51
CA SER A 37 21.23 -7.47 11.63
C SER A 37 21.35 -6.17 12.42
N ARG A 38 22.46 -5.45 12.20
CA ARG A 38 22.58 -4.07 12.66
C ARG A 38 21.73 -3.19 11.75
N VAL A 39 20.92 -2.35 12.36
CA VAL A 39 19.99 -1.47 11.67
C VAL A 39 20.16 -0.06 12.20
N SER A 40 20.11 0.91 11.27
CA SER A 40 20.08 2.32 11.64
C SER A 40 18.86 2.58 12.54
N PRO A 41 18.98 3.45 13.56
CA PRO A 41 17.85 3.85 14.40
C PRO A 41 16.61 4.28 13.60
N THR A 42 16.81 4.98 12.48
CA THR A 42 15.72 5.46 11.60
C THR A 42 15.04 4.33 10.83
N SER A 43 15.77 3.25 10.53
CA SER A 43 15.29 2.11 9.74
C SER A 43 14.79 0.92 10.57
N ALA A 44 15.03 0.91 11.88
CA ALA A 44 14.88 -0.26 12.73
C ALA A 44 13.45 -0.84 12.72
N ARG A 45 12.43 0.03 12.69
CA ARG A 45 11.04 -0.37 12.57
C ARG A 45 10.74 -1.01 11.22
N ALA A 46 11.15 -0.37 10.12
CA ALA A 46 10.93 -0.89 8.77
C ALA A 46 11.62 -2.25 8.59
N ALA A 47 12.84 -2.40 9.13
CA ALA A 47 13.57 -3.66 9.12
C ALA A 47 12.83 -4.76 9.91
N ALA A 48 12.30 -4.45 11.10
CA ALA A 48 11.50 -5.40 11.88
C ALA A 48 10.26 -5.88 11.12
N LEU A 49 9.53 -4.96 10.49
CA LEU A 49 8.34 -5.29 9.70
C LEU A 49 8.69 -6.08 8.44
N ALA A 50 9.75 -5.70 7.72
CA ALA A 50 10.21 -6.42 6.53
C ALA A 50 10.65 -7.85 6.87
N HIS A 51 11.32 -8.03 8.01
CA HIS A 51 11.73 -9.35 8.50
C HIS A 51 10.51 -10.21 8.88
N LEU A 52 9.54 -9.66 9.62
CA LEU A 52 8.29 -10.37 9.94
C LEU A 52 7.46 -10.70 8.69
N ALA A 53 7.40 -9.80 7.71
CA ALA A 53 6.73 -10.04 6.44
C ALA A 53 7.40 -11.16 5.62
N ARG A 54 8.72 -11.35 5.76
CA ARG A 54 9.44 -12.48 5.15
C ARG A 54 8.93 -13.80 5.73
N HIS A 55 8.88 -13.91 7.07
CA HIS A 55 8.33 -15.09 7.75
C HIS A 55 6.89 -15.40 7.32
N ALA A 56 6.03 -14.38 7.30
CA ALA A 56 4.62 -14.54 6.94
C ALA A 56 4.41 -15.04 5.50
N ARG A 57 5.30 -14.64 4.57
CA ARG A 57 5.29 -15.08 3.17
C ARG A 57 5.90 -16.47 2.96
N THR A 58 6.86 -16.87 3.79
CA THR A 58 7.43 -18.23 3.70
C THR A 58 6.53 -19.30 4.32
N ASP A 59 5.69 -18.92 5.28
CA ASP A 59 4.75 -19.81 5.97
C ASP A 59 3.31 -19.41 5.63
N LEU A 60 2.92 -19.70 4.38
CA LEU A 60 1.56 -19.50 3.91
C LEU A 60 0.68 -20.65 4.39
N ARG A 61 -0.35 -20.30 5.16
CA ARG A 61 -1.30 -21.26 5.71
C ARG A 61 -2.73 -20.86 5.33
N ALA A 62 -3.47 -21.81 4.78
CA ALA A 62 -4.88 -21.64 4.45
C ALA A 62 -5.69 -21.27 5.70
N SER A 63 -6.71 -20.42 5.56
CA SER A 63 -7.48 -19.87 6.68
C SER A 63 -8.07 -20.95 7.59
N HIS A 64 -8.55 -22.05 7.02
CA HIS A 64 -9.13 -23.18 7.77
C HIS A 64 -8.12 -23.99 8.60
N LEU A 65 -6.81 -23.78 8.41
CA LEU A 65 -5.74 -24.42 9.18
C LEU A 65 -5.14 -23.48 10.25
N ARG A 66 -5.60 -22.23 10.31
CA ARG A 66 -5.12 -21.25 11.28
C ARG A 66 -5.81 -21.42 12.61
N ILE A 67 -5.03 -21.36 13.67
CA ILE A 67 -5.51 -21.49 15.04
C ILE A 67 -5.02 -20.26 15.79
N CYS A 68 -5.91 -19.67 16.60
CA CYS A 68 -5.54 -18.55 17.44
C CYS A 68 -4.40 -18.96 18.38
N GLN A 69 -3.30 -18.22 18.36
CA GLN A 69 -2.11 -18.51 19.15
C GLN A 69 -2.21 -17.92 20.58
N CYS A 70 -3.41 -17.51 21.01
CA CYS A 70 -3.69 -17.00 22.35
C CYS A 70 -3.40 -18.03 23.47
N HIS A 71 -3.47 -19.34 23.16
CA HIS A 71 -3.27 -20.50 24.07
C HIS A 71 -3.82 -20.27 25.49
N GLU A 72 -5.14 -20.19 25.61
CA GLU A 72 -5.88 -19.59 26.75
C GLU A 72 -5.52 -19.99 28.19
N ARG A 73 -5.83 -19.03 29.08
CA ARG A 73 -5.49 -18.84 30.51
C ARG A 73 -4.04 -18.39 30.74
N GLY A 74 -3.86 -17.07 30.85
CA GLY A 74 -2.57 -16.43 31.15
C GLY A 74 -1.83 -15.88 29.93
N CYS A 75 -2.53 -15.72 28.79
CA CYS A 75 -1.95 -15.10 27.61
C CYS A 75 -1.43 -13.70 27.95
N ARG A 76 -0.15 -13.47 27.69
CA ARG A 76 0.53 -12.19 27.96
C ARG A 76 0.28 -11.13 26.88
N TRP A 77 -0.50 -11.45 25.84
CA TRP A 77 -0.70 -10.60 24.66
C TRP A 77 -1.82 -9.59 24.87
N HIS A 78 -2.84 -9.95 25.64
CA HIS A 78 -4.00 -9.13 25.88
C HIS A 78 -4.52 -9.33 27.31
N PRO A 79 -5.25 -8.36 27.86
CA PRO A 79 -6.00 -8.55 29.10
C PRO A 79 -6.99 -9.73 29.01
N ARG A 80 -7.47 -10.20 30.17
CA ARG A 80 -8.48 -11.27 30.21
C ARG A 80 -9.76 -10.81 29.52
N HIS A 81 -10.26 -11.58 28.56
CA HIS A 81 -11.57 -11.43 27.94
C HIS A 81 -12.34 -12.76 27.98
N ARG A 82 -13.56 -12.79 27.45
CA ARG A 82 -14.50 -13.93 27.49
C ARG A 82 -14.08 -15.17 26.67
N GLY A 83 -12.84 -15.19 26.16
CA GLY A 83 -12.27 -16.27 25.37
C GLY A 83 -12.19 -16.01 23.86
N CYS A 84 -11.52 -16.90 23.14
CA CYS A 84 -11.10 -16.77 21.75
C CYS A 84 -12.30 -17.09 20.83
N ALA A 85 -12.75 -16.08 20.08
CA ALA A 85 -13.93 -16.15 19.20
C ALA A 85 -13.73 -15.37 17.90
N GLY A 86 -14.44 -15.79 16.84
CA GLY A 86 -14.37 -15.19 15.51
C GLY A 86 -13.25 -15.75 14.63
N PRO A 87 -13.20 -15.35 13.35
CA PRO A 87 -12.21 -15.83 12.39
C PRO A 87 -10.77 -15.49 12.81
N VAL A 88 -9.85 -16.41 12.54
CA VAL A 88 -8.42 -16.25 12.82
C VAL A 88 -7.72 -15.57 11.65
N ARG A 89 -7.07 -14.45 11.94
CA ARG A 89 -6.28 -13.66 11.00
C ARG A 89 -4.89 -13.43 11.55
N LEU A 90 -3.98 -13.02 10.68
CA LEU A 90 -2.65 -12.62 11.12
C LEU A 90 -2.76 -11.24 11.81
N LEU A 91 -2.16 -11.12 12.98
CA LEU A 91 -2.16 -9.94 13.84
C LEU A 91 -0.72 -9.49 14.06
N LEU A 92 -0.45 -8.23 13.75
CA LEU A 92 0.80 -7.55 14.06
C LEU A 92 0.62 -6.77 15.35
N ALA A 93 1.34 -7.13 16.41
CA ALA A 93 1.31 -6.45 17.70
C ALA A 93 2.64 -5.72 17.97
N ARG A 94 2.52 -4.51 18.53
CA ARG A 94 3.65 -3.70 18.98
C ARG A 94 3.68 -3.71 20.51
N GLU A 95 4.79 -4.17 21.08
CA GLU A 95 4.99 -4.32 22.52
C GLU A 95 6.17 -3.48 23.03
N ARG A 96 6.17 -3.18 24.34
CA ARG A 96 7.25 -2.47 25.06
C ARG A 96 7.71 -1.17 24.38
N GLY A 97 6.77 -0.37 23.89
CA GLY A 97 7.05 0.89 23.20
C GLY A 97 7.58 0.74 21.76
N GLY A 98 7.47 -0.44 21.15
CA GLY A 98 8.02 -0.73 19.82
C GLY A 98 9.39 -1.38 19.81
N ARG A 99 9.87 -1.80 20.99
CA ARG A 99 11.07 -2.66 21.10
C ARG A 99 10.78 -4.11 20.78
N VAL A 100 9.53 -4.54 20.85
CA VAL A 100 9.13 -5.90 20.51
C VAL A 100 8.01 -5.83 19.48
N TRP A 101 8.18 -6.56 18.39
CA TRP A 101 7.20 -6.69 17.31
C TRP A 101 6.84 -8.17 17.19
N ARG A 102 5.54 -8.48 17.25
CA ARG A 102 5.05 -9.85 17.13
C ARG A 102 4.09 -9.94 15.97
N LEU A 103 4.21 -11.02 15.19
CA LEU A 103 3.28 -11.35 14.13
C LEU A 103 2.74 -12.75 14.41
N ALA A 104 1.44 -12.86 14.70
CA ALA A 104 0.84 -14.13 15.08
C ALA A 104 -0.58 -14.31 14.56
N ASP A 105 -1.02 -15.56 14.38
CA ASP A 105 -2.43 -15.85 14.13
C ASP A 105 -3.26 -15.56 15.40
N ALA A 106 -4.26 -14.67 15.29
CA ALA A 106 -5.18 -14.32 16.37
C ALA A 106 -6.64 -14.25 15.88
N CYS A 107 -7.59 -14.68 16.71
CA CYS A 107 -9.01 -14.53 16.42
C CYS A 107 -9.46 -13.08 16.56
N THR A 108 -10.67 -12.76 16.07
CA THR A 108 -11.25 -11.42 16.17
C THR A 108 -11.32 -10.91 17.60
N ALA A 109 -11.72 -11.75 18.56
CA ALA A 109 -11.80 -11.36 19.97
C ALA A 109 -10.42 -11.00 20.55
N CYS A 110 -9.40 -11.83 20.32
CA CYS A 110 -8.04 -11.57 20.79
C CYS A 110 -7.42 -10.36 20.09
N SER A 111 -7.71 -10.17 18.81
CA SER A 111 -7.23 -9.01 18.04
C SER A 111 -7.78 -7.72 18.62
N ALA A 112 -9.07 -7.69 18.98
CA ALA A 112 -9.69 -6.52 19.60
C ALA A 112 -9.20 -6.27 21.03
N ALA A 113 -8.84 -7.33 21.76
CA ALA A 113 -8.33 -7.22 23.13
C ALA A 113 -6.83 -6.87 23.21
N THR A 114 -6.07 -7.04 22.13
CA THR A 114 -4.63 -6.77 22.11
C THR A 114 -4.38 -5.29 21.87
N GLU A 115 -3.77 -4.61 22.83
CA GLU A 115 -3.40 -3.20 22.70
C GLU A 115 -2.28 -3.01 21.67
N GLN A 116 -2.33 -1.90 20.93
CA GLN A 116 -1.33 -1.55 19.90
C GLN A 116 -1.11 -2.67 18.85
N ALA A 117 -2.20 -3.26 18.38
CA ALA A 117 -2.15 -4.27 17.33
C ALA A 117 -2.96 -3.87 16.08
N ALA A 118 -2.56 -4.43 14.94
CA ALA A 118 -3.21 -4.25 13.65
C ALA A 118 -3.42 -5.61 13.00
N VAL A 119 -4.65 -5.87 12.54
CA VAL A 119 -4.95 -7.06 11.74
C VAL A 119 -4.30 -6.89 10.38
N VAL A 120 -3.59 -7.91 9.91
CA VAL A 120 -2.99 -7.98 8.58
C VAL A 120 -4.00 -8.64 7.64
N PRO A 121 -4.60 -7.90 6.70
CA PRO A 121 -5.43 -8.45 5.65
C PRO A 121 -4.82 -9.67 4.95
N ASP A 122 -5.63 -10.70 4.74
CA ASP A 122 -5.23 -11.92 4.01
C ASP A 122 -4.79 -11.64 2.57
N THR A 123 -5.28 -10.54 1.99
CA THR A 123 -4.87 -10.03 0.67
C THR A 123 -3.39 -9.64 0.62
N MET A 124 -2.76 -9.34 1.76
CA MET A 124 -1.33 -9.04 1.82
C MET A 124 -0.46 -10.31 1.91
N LEU A 125 -1.06 -11.49 2.12
CA LEU A 125 -0.32 -12.76 2.25
C LEU A 125 -0.60 -13.78 1.14
N ALA A 126 -1.74 -13.73 0.45
CA ALA A 126 -2.11 -14.74 -0.53
C ALA A 126 -1.66 -14.40 -1.97
N SER A 127 -0.93 -15.31 -2.61
CA SER A 127 -1.06 -15.51 -4.07
C SER A 127 -2.43 -16.13 -4.36
N PRO A 128 -3.14 -15.74 -5.44
CA PRO A 128 -4.55 -16.04 -5.59
C PRO A 128 -4.79 -17.52 -5.95
N GLN A 129 -5.41 -18.27 -5.04
CA GLN A 129 -6.17 -19.46 -5.40
C GLN A 129 -7.61 -19.06 -5.74
N ARG A 130 -8.03 -19.47 -6.93
CA ARG A 130 -9.34 -19.21 -7.55
C ARG A 130 -10.47 -19.83 -6.69
N PRO A 131 -11.51 -19.09 -6.32
CA PRO A 131 -12.68 -19.69 -5.68
C PRO A 131 -13.60 -20.35 -6.72
N PRO A 132 -14.34 -21.41 -6.36
CA PRO A 132 -15.32 -22.05 -7.23
C PRO A 132 -16.59 -21.20 -7.33
N ASP A 133 -17.24 -21.32 -8.48
CA ASP A 133 -18.43 -20.58 -8.90
C ASP A 133 -19.57 -20.64 -7.87
N ALA A 134 -19.87 -19.50 -7.26
CA ALA A 134 -21.16 -19.27 -6.62
C ALA A 134 -21.80 -18.04 -7.28
N VAL A 135 -22.83 -18.31 -8.09
CA VAL A 135 -23.70 -17.33 -8.71
C VAL A 135 -24.43 -16.58 -7.60
N HIS A 136 -24.01 -15.34 -7.33
CA HIS A 136 -24.77 -14.43 -6.48
C HIS A 136 -25.09 -13.13 -7.21
N HIS A 137 -26.39 -12.84 -7.22
CA HIS A 137 -27.04 -11.73 -7.86
C HIS A 137 -26.37 -10.39 -7.54
N ARG A 138 -26.13 -9.62 -8.61
CA ARG A 138 -25.68 -8.22 -8.57
C ARG A 138 -26.62 -7.39 -7.69
N ARG A 139 -26.23 -7.17 -6.43
CA ARG A 139 -26.55 -5.91 -5.76
C ARG A 139 -25.53 -4.88 -6.21
N ARG A 140 -26.03 -3.89 -6.95
CA ARG A 140 -25.34 -2.66 -7.33
C ARG A 140 -24.80 -2.04 -6.03
N GLN A 141 -23.55 -2.31 -5.69
CA GLN A 141 -22.92 -1.74 -4.51
C GLN A 141 -22.79 -0.23 -4.71
N THR A 142 -23.28 0.49 -3.72
CA THR A 142 -23.23 1.93 -3.54
C THR A 142 -21.80 2.46 -3.75
N ARG A 143 -21.69 3.60 -4.46
CA ARG A 143 -20.46 4.40 -4.57
C ARG A 143 -19.87 4.61 -3.18
N GLY A 144 -18.68 4.07 -2.92
CA GLY A 144 -17.99 4.16 -1.64
C GLY A 144 -16.49 4.40 -1.80
N PRO A 145 -15.75 4.64 -0.69
CA PRO A 145 -14.34 5.04 -0.66
C PRO A 145 -13.32 4.06 -1.28
N GLY A 146 -13.79 2.99 -1.94
CA GLY A 146 -12.95 1.98 -2.58
C GLY A 146 -11.98 2.57 -3.60
N ASP A 147 -12.41 3.52 -4.44
CA ASP A 147 -11.55 4.12 -5.46
C ASP A 147 -10.34 4.84 -4.86
N ARG A 148 -10.56 5.63 -3.80
CA ARG A 148 -9.50 6.39 -3.12
C ARG A 148 -8.47 5.46 -2.52
N ILE A 149 -8.95 4.43 -1.81
CA ILE A 149 -8.11 3.40 -1.22
C ILE A 149 -7.31 2.69 -2.31
N ARG A 150 -7.93 2.37 -3.46
CA ARG A 150 -7.22 1.73 -4.58
C ARG A 150 -6.14 2.62 -5.18
N VAL A 151 -6.42 3.92 -5.33
CA VAL A 151 -5.41 4.86 -5.82
C VAL A 151 -4.27 5.01 -4.81
N ALA A 152 -4.56 5.11 -3.51
CA ALA A 152 -3.54 5.16 -2.45
C ALA A 152 -2.66 3.89 -2.41
N GLU A 153 -3.29 2.71 -2.50
CA GLU A 153 -2.59 1.41 -2.60
C GLU A 153 -1.69 1.37 -3.84
N MET A 154 -2.20 1.84 -4.99
CA MET A 154 -1.46 1.83 -6.24
C MET A 154 -0.28 2.83 -6.23
N LEU A 155 -0.47 4.03 -5.68
CA LEU A 155 0.61 5.00 -5.48
C LEU A 155 1.71 4.42 -4.59
N SER A 156 1.33 3.77 -3.49
CA SER A 156 2.26 3.11 -2.57
C SER A 156 3.03 1.98 -3.26
N TYR A 157 2.34 1.18 -4.07
CA TYR A 157 2.99 0.14 -4.87
C TYR A 157 3.96 0.73 -5.89
N LEU A 158 3.56 1.77 -6.63
CA LEU A 158 4.41 2.41 -7.64
C LEU A 158 5.64 3.05 -7.01
N ALA A 159 5.50 3.67 -5.84
CA ALA A 159 6.65 4.15 -5.08
C ALA A 159 7.61 3.01 -4.77
N ALA A 160 7.12 1.82 -4.41
CA ALA A 160 7.97 0.65 -4.13
C ALA A 160 8.58 0.03 -5.40
N ALA A 161 7.84 -0.04 -6.51
CA ALA A 161 8.22 -0.74 -7.73
C ALA A 161 9.07 0.09 -8.69
N LEU A 162 8.92 1.42 -8.69
CA LEU A 162 9.63 2.32 -9.58
C LEU A 162 10.89 2.91 -8.92
N PRO A 163 12.00 3.07 -9.68
CA PRO A 163 13.16 3.84 -9.23
C PRO A 163 12.80 5.29 -8.83
N HIS A 164 13.59 5.88 -7.93
CA HIS A 164 13.43 7.28 -7.54
C HIS A 164 13.58 8.25 -8.71
N SER A 165 14.42 7.91 -9.69
CA SER A 165 14.69 8.72 -10.89
C SER A 165 13.53 8.80 -11.89
N ILE A 166 12.42 8.09 -11.66
CA ILE A 166 11.27 8.12 -12.55
C ILE A 166 10.47 9.41 -12.33
N SER A 167 10.25 10.15 -13.41
CA SER A 167 9.53 11.42 -13.42
C SER A 167 8.08 11.30 -12.95
N ALA A 168 7.50 12.42 -12.53
CA ALA A 168 6.08 12.50 -12.17
C ALA A 168 5.17 12.13 -13.36
N GLU A 169 5.56 12.50 -14.58
CA GLU A 169 4.87 12.12 -15.82
C GLU A 169 4.84 10.60 -15.99
N ALA A 170 5.99 9.95 -15.87
CA ALA A 170 6.10 8.50 -15.99
C ALA A 170 5.31 7.80 -14.86
N ARG A 171 5.35 8.32 -13.64
CA ARG A 171 4.55 7.80 -12.52
C ARG A 171 3.05 7.93 -12.76
N LEU A 172 2.60 9.04 -13.34
CA LEU A 172 1.18 9.23 -13.67
C LEU A 172 0.74 8.30 -14.80
N ILE A 173 1.59 8.06 -15.81
CA ILE A 173 1.33 7.00 -16.82
C ILE A 173 1.25 5.65 -16.15
N ALA A 174 2.18 5.32 -15.26
CA ALA A 174 2.22 4.05 -14.55
C ALA A 174 0.95 3.82 -13.72
N LEU A 175 0.48 4.85 -12.99
CA LEU A 175 -0.77 4.83 -12.25
C LEU A 175 -1.97 4.51 -13.16
N GLN A 176 -2.09 5.21 -14.28
CA GLN A 176 -3.17 4.96 -15.23
C GLN A 176 -3.06 3.57 -15.88
N CYS A 177 -1.84 3.10 -16.15
CA CYS A 177 -1.63 1.78 -16.72
C CYS A 177 -2.05 0.67 -15.76
N ALA A 178 -1.61 0.75 -14.50
CA ALA A 178 -1.90 -0.23 -13.49
C ALA A 178 -3.40 -0.30 -13.14
N LEU A 179 -4.09 0.85 -13.12
CA LEU A 179 -5.53 0.89 -12.88
C LEU A 179 -6.37 0.45 -14.10
N ARG A 180 -5.81 0.48 -15.32
CA ARG A 180 -6.55 0.13 -16.56
C ARG A 180 -6.12 -1.19 -17.20
N MET A 181 -5.18 -1.91 -16.61
CA MET A 181 -4.72 -3.19 -17.14
C MET A 181 -5.83 -4.26 -17.11
N ASP A 182 -5.82 -5.14 -18.11
CA ASP A 182 -6.62 -6.35 -18.14
C ASP A 182 -5.97 -7.50 -17.32
N SER A 183 -6.59 -8.66 -17.30
CA SER A 183 -6.06 -9.85 -16.61
C SER A 183 -4.80 -10.43 -17.25
N ARG A 184 -4.41 -9.96 -18.43
CA ARG A 184 -3.20 -10.33 -19.16
C ARG A 184 -2.12 -9.27 -19.03
N MET A 185 -2.24 -8.34 -18.08
CA MET A 185 -1.29 -7.25 -17.86
C MET A 185 -1.19 -6.26 -19.02
N ARG A 186 -2.17 -6.24 -19.92
CA ARG A 186 -2.19 -5.32 -21.06
C ARG A 186 -3.08 -4.14 -20.76
N VAL A 187 -2.58 -2.97 -21.13
CA VAL A 187 -3.33 -1.72 -21.08
C VAL A 187 -3.49 -1.14 -22.48
N ARG A 188 -4.67 -0.54 -22.71
CA ARG A 188 -4.95 0.30 -23.87
C ARG A 188 -5.29 1.68 -23.35
N LEU A 189 -4.41 2.65 -23.58
CA LEU A 189 -4.62 4.05 -23.18
C LEU A 189 -5.03 4.87 -24.40
N PRO A 190 -6.27 5.41 -24.43
CA PRO A 190 -6.69 6.31 -25.49
C PRO A 190 -5.85 7.59 -25.49
N MET A 191 -5.50 8.10 -26.66
CA MET A 191 -4.80 9.39 -26.79
C MET A 191 -5.59 10.55 -26.18
N GLY A 192 -6.91 10.44 -26.06
CA GLY A 192 -7.73 11.41 -25.31
C GLY A 192 -7.35 11.50 -23.83
N VAL A 193 -7.04 10.38 -23.18
CA VAL A 193 -6.57 10.35 -21.79
C VAL A 193 -5.16 10.91 -21.67
N LEU A 194 -4.27 10.57 -22.59
CA LEU A 194 -2.90 11.12 -22.58
C LEU A 194 -2.90 12.63 -22.79
N ARG A 195 -3.72 13.12 -23.73
CA ARG A 195 -3.92 14.56 -23.93
C ARG A 195 -4.54 15.24 -22.71
N SER A 196 -5.53 14.62 -22.07
CA SER A 196 -6.13 15.19 -20.86
C SER A 196 -5.15 15.23 -19.70
N LEU A 197 -4.13 14.38 -19.66
CA LEU A 197 -3.05 14.43 -18.68
C LEU A 197 -1.85 15.29 -19.10
N ARG A 198 -1.89 15.89 -20.31
CA ARG A 198 -0.75 16.60 -20.93
C ARG A 198 0.50 15.70 -21.13
N LEU A 199 0.29 14.40 -21.29
CA LEU A 199 1.33 13.37 -21.45
C LEU A 199 1.54 13.01 -22.93
N SER A 200 1.79 14.03 -23.76
CA SER A 200 1.90 13.87 -25.21
C SER A 200 3.29 13.44 -25.69
N THR A 201 4.30 13.51 -24.80
CA THR A 201 5.69 13.21 -25.15
C THR A 201 5.99 11.72 -25.02
N PRO A 202 6.91 11.17 -25.83
CA PRO A 202 7.30 9.76 -25.73
C PRO A 202 8.24 9.48 -24.56
N GLN A 203 8.84 10.52 -23.96
CA GLN A 203 9.90 10.37 -22.96
C GLN A 203 9.46 9.59 -21.69
N PRO A 204 8.28 9.86 -21.09
CA PRO A 204 7.84 9.12 -19.90
C PRO A 204 7.61 7.63 -20.17
N TRP A 205 7.22 7.26 -21.40
CA TRP A 205 7.11 5.86 -21.81
C TRP A 205 8.47 5.16 -21.86
N ARG A 206 9.49 5.83 -22.42
CA ARG A 206 10.86 5.31 -22.47
C ARG A 206 11.45 5.13 -21.08
N GLU A 207 11.18 6.05 -20.14
CA GLU A 207 11.62 5.91 -18.75
C GLU A 207 11.07 4.62 -18.11
N LEU A 208 9.78 4.33 -18.32
CA LEU A 208 9.16 3.12 -17.78
C LEU A 208 9.65 1.84 -18.49
N GLU A 209 9.97 1.91 -19.78
CA GLU A 209 10.61 0.81 -20.51
C GLU A 209 12.04 0.54 -20.04
N GLN A 210 12.83 1.60 -19.83
CA GLN A 210 14.19 1.52 -19.28
C GLN A 210 14.19 0.94 -17.87
N ALA A 211 13.20 1.31 -17.06
CA ALA A 211 12.96 0.72 -15.74
C ALA A 211 12.41 -0.72 -15.81
N ARG A 212 12.17 -1.26 -17.01
CA ARG A 212 11.57 -2.58 -17.26
C ARG A 212 10.22 -2.78 -16.56
N TRP A 213 9.49 -1.69 -16.31
CA TRP A 213 8.19 -1.74 -15.65
C TRP A 213 7.06 -2.02 -16.64
N LEU A 214 7.18 -1.50 -17.87
CA LEU A 214 6.30 -1.83 -18.98
C LEU A 214 7.08 -2.05 -20.28
N ARG A 215 6.39 -2.59 -21.28
CA ARG A 215 6.83 -2.62 -22.69
C ARG A 215 5.72 -2.04 -23.56
N THR A 216 6.02 -1.02 -24.37
CA THR A 216 5.07 -0.54 -25.38
C THR A 216 4.96 -1.55 -26.51
N LEU A 217 3.74 -1.76 -26.99
CA LEU A 217 3.42 -2.66 -28.09
C LEU A 217 3.04 -1.83 -29.31
N HIS A 218 3.43 -2.30 -30.48
CA HIS A 218 3.05 -1.64 -31.73
C HIS A 218 1.53 -1.72 -31.89
N SER A 219 0.86 -0.56 -31.94
CA SER A 219 -0.58 -0.49 -32.16
C SER A 219 -0.86 -0.39 -33.66
N THR A 220 -1.74 -1.24 -34.17
CA THR A 220 -2.29 -1.12 -35.53
C THR A 220 -3.46 -0.13 -35.61
N ARG A 221 -3.95 0.35 -34.45
CA ARG A 221 -5.04 1.33 -34.36
C ARG A 221 -4.49 2.71 -34.07
N GLN A 222 -4.82 3.67 -34.93
CA GLN A 222 -4.54 5.09 -34.70
C GLN A 222 -5.28 5.57 -33.45
N GLY A 223 -4.58 6.31 -32.58
CA GLY A 223 -5.21 6.99 -31.44
C GLY A 223 -5.22 6.24 -30.10
N GLU A 224 -4.49 5.12 -29.98
CA GLU A 224 -4.28 4.42 -28.70
C GLU A 224 -2.80 4.03 -28.54
N VAL A 225 -2.30 4.11 -27.29
CA VAL A 225 -1.03 3.47 -26.90
C VAL A 225 -1.35 2.15 -26.21
N ILE A 226 -0.70 1.07 -26.65
CA ILE A 226 -0.83 -0.25 -26.05
C ILE A 226 0.47 -0.55 -25.32
N ALA A 227 0.37 -1.03 -24.08
CA ALA A 227 1.52 -1.48 -23.32
C ALA A 227 1.21 -2.75 -22.53
N GLU A 228 2.25 -3.49 -22.21
CA GLU A 228 2.22 -4.68 -21.36
C GLU A 228 3.05 -4.41 -20.11
N LEU A 229 2.44 -4.58 -18.94
CA LEU A 229 3.08 -4.40 -17.65
C LEU A 229 3.89 -5.65 -17.31
N GLN A 230 5.11 -5.45 -16.82
CA GLN A 230 6.09 -6.52 -16.63
C GLN A 230 6.18 -7.02 -15.18
N ASP A 231 5.54 -6.34 -14.22
CA ASP A 231 5.56 -6.74 -12.82
C ASP A 231 4.31 -7.58 -12.45
N PRO A 232 4.44 -8.91 -12.28
CA PRO A 232 3.32 -9.79 -11.96
C PRO A 232 2.68 -9.51 -10.58
N ALA A 233 3.33 -8.76 -9.69
CA ALA A 233 2.77 -8.39 -8.39
C ALA A 233 1.45 -7.61 -8.53
N LEU A 234 1.27 -6.90 -9.63
CA LEU A 234 0.02 -6.18 -9.97
C LEU A 234 -1.20 -7.11 -10.10
N LEU A 235 -1.01 -8.36 -10.52
CA LEU A 235 -2.11 -9.35 -10.59
C LEU A 235 -2.58 -9.77 -9.19
N GLY A 236 -1.68 -9.77 -8.21
CA GLY A 236 -1.98 -10.10 -6.82
C GLY A 236 -2.82 -9.05 -6.10
N GLN A 237 -2.87 -7.81 -6.62
CA GLN A 237 -3.58 -6.68 -6.00
C GLN A 237 -5.06 -6.56 -6.43
N SER A 238 -5.62 -7.50 -7.19
CA SER A 238 -6.84 -7.24 -7.98
C SER A 238 -8.19 -7.45 -7.26
N PRO A 239 -8.97 -6.38 -7.03
CA PRO A 239 -10.44 -6.40 -7.15
C PRO A 239 -10.87 -6.54 -8.64
N SER A 240 -12.17 -6.50 -8.91
CA SER A 240 -12.72 -6.74 -10.25
C SER A 240 -12.32 -5.64 -11.25
N ARG A 241 -12.24 -5.97 -12.54
CA ARG A 241 -11.91 -5.02 -13.63
C ARG A 241 -12.72 -3.70 -13.60
N PRO A 242 -14.05 -3.68 -13.37
CA PRO A 242 -14.80 -2.42 -13.32
C PRO A 242 -14.37 -1.51 -12.17
N ASP A 243 -13.97 -2.07 -11.03
CA ASP A 243 -13.53 -1.28 -9.86
C ASP A 243 -12.23 -0.52 -10.17
N ARG A 244 -11.30 -1.16 -10.88
CA ARG A 244 -10.03 -0.51 -11.26
C ARG A 244 -10.24 0.61 -12.28
N GLN A 245 -11.14 0.40 -13.24
CA GLN A 245 -11.53 1.43 -14.19
C GLN A 245 -12.15 2.65 -13.48
N HIS A 246 -13.00 2.42 -12.48
CA HIS A 246 -13.61 3.50 -11.70
C HIS A 246 -12.56 4.30 -10.92
N ALA A 247 -11.61 3.60 -10.28
CA ALA A 247 -10.47 4.22 -9.61
C ALA A 247 -9.59 5.03 -10.56
N ALA A 248 -9.36 4.54 -11.79
CA ALA A 248 -8.61 5.27 -12.81
C ALA A 248 -9.31 6.58 -13.19
N ASP A 249 -10.62 6.54 -13.38
CA ASP A 249 -11.42 7.72 -13.70
C ASP A 249 -11.51 8.69 -12.49
N TRP A 250 -11.55 8.15 -11.27
CA TRP A 250 -11.49 8.94 -10.05
C TRP A 250 -10.15 9.70 -9.94
N ALA A 251 -9.01 9.04 -10.22
CA ALA A 251 -7.70 9.70 -10.21
C ALA A 251 -7.64 10.87 -11.23
N LEU A 252 -8.22 10.70 -12.42
CA LEU A 252 -8.28 11.77 -13.43
C LEU A 252 -9.07 13.00 -12.96
N ARG A 253 -10.12 12.79 -12.14
CA ARG A 253 -10.91 13.86 -11.52
C ARG A 253 -10.18 14.50 -10.35
N ALA A 254 -9.52 13.71 -9.50
CA ALA A 254 -8.75 14.21 -8.36
C ALA A 254 -7.57 15.13 -8.77
N GLY A 255 -6.95 14.88 -9.93
CA GLY A 255 -5.93 15.76 -10.50
C GLY A 255 -6.47 16.94 -11.32
N HIS A 256 -7.80 17.09 -11.45
CA HIS A 256 -8.38 18.03 -12.39
C HIS A 256 -8.14 19.50 -12.02
N GLY A 257 -8.22 19.86 -10.73
CA GLY A 257 -8.05 21.23 -10.26
C GLY A 257 -6.66 21.81 -10.58
N ALA A 258 -5.61 21.07 -10.22
CA ALA A 258 -4.23 21.41 -10.58
C ALA A 258 -4.06 21.55 -12.10
N ARG A 259 -4.65 20.63 -12.88
CA ARG A 259 -4.62 20.70 -14.34
C ARG A 259 -5.32 21.93 -14.92
N THR A 260 -6.48 22.31 -14.39
CA THR A 260 -7.22 23.49 -14.85
C THR A 260 -6.51 24.79 -14.51
N ALA A 261 -5.78 24.82 -13.40
CA ALA A 261 -4.92 25.93 -13.02
C ALA A 261 -3.67 26.07 -13.90
N GLY A 262 -3.42 25.11 -14.81
CA GLY A 262 -2.27 25.14 -15.71
C GLY A 262 -1.00 24.52 -15.14
N GLU A 263 -1.05 23.95 -13.93
CA GLU A 263 0.09 23.37 -13.24
C GLU A 263 0.68 22.14 -13.96
N ASP A 264 1.93 21.82 -13.59
CA ASP A 264 2.68 20.70 -14.12
C ASP A 264 2.09 19.33 -13.71
N THR A 265 2.60 18.25 -14.30
CA THR A 265 2.12 16.90 -13.99
C THR A 265 2.46 16.46 -12.57
N ARG A 266 3.55 17.00 -12.00
CA ARG A 266 3.90 16.81 -10.59
C ARG A 266 2.78 17.30 -9.68
N MET A 267 2.28 18.51 -9.89
CA MET A 267 1.18 19.10 -9.10
C MET A 267 -0.12 18.30 -9.26
N GLN A 268 -0.38 17.76 -10.45
CA GLN A 268 -1.50 16.85 -10.66
C GLN A 268 -1.36 15.57 -9.82
N LEU A 269 -0.17 14.96 -9.80
CA LEU A 269 0.08 13.73 -9.04
C LEU A 269 0.05 14.00 -7.53
N THR A 270 0.58 15.13 -7.07
CA THR A 270 0.47 15.61 -5.69
C THR A 270 -0.99 15.81 -5.27
N SER A 271 -1.81 16.45 -6.12
CA SER A 271 -3.25 16.59 -5.88
C SER A 271 -3.96 15.23 -5.78
N ILE A 272 -3.61 14.28 -6.63
CA ILE A 272 -4.14 12.90 -6.57
C ILE A 272 -3.72 12.22 -5.26
N HIS A 273 -2.46 12.33 -4.85
CA HIS A 273 -1.94 11.77 -3.60
C HIS A 273 -2.72 12.32 -2.39
N LEU A 274 -2.85 13.65 -2.30
CA LEU A 274 -3.57 14.32 -1.22
C LEU A 274 -5.01 13.84 -1.15
N ALA A 275 -5.73 13.84 -2.29
CA ALA A 275 -7.12 13.40 -2.34
C ALA A 275 -7.28 11.90 -1.96
N ALA A 276 -6.32 11.06 -2.33
CA ALA A 276 -6.35 9.62 -2.07
C ALA A 276 -6.06 9.28 -0.59
N HIS A 277 -5.18 10.05 0.04
CA HIS A 277 -4.79 9.88 1.44
C HIS A 277 -5.58 10.77 2.43
N SER A 278 -6.59 11.51 1.93
CA SER A 278 -7.50 12.29 2.76
C SER A 278 -8.68 11.45 3.25
N ASN A 279 -9.02 11.60 4.53
CA ASN A 279 -10.26 11.08 5.09
C ASN A 279 -11.47 11.68 4.33
N PRO A 280 -12.42 10.87 3.84
CA PRO A 280 -13.56 11.36 3.07
C PRO A 280 -14.51 12.28 3.82
N GLU A 281 -14.64 12.11 5.13
CA GLU A 281 -15.58 12.86 5.97
C GLU A 281 -14.98 14.18 6.44
N THR A 282 -13.69 14.18 6.76
CA THR A 282 -13.02 15.36 7.35
C THR A 282 -12.14 16.12 6.37
N GLY A 283 -11.82 15.53 5.21
CA GLY A 283 -10.86 16.06 4.25
C GLY A 283 -9.42 16.09 4.76
N ARG A 284 -9.15 15.60 5.98
CA ARG A 284 -7.81 15.63 6.58
C ARG A 284 -6.99 14.42 6.20
N GLY A 285 -5.70 14.62 5.96
CA GLY A 285 -4.75 13.55 5.70
C GLY A 285 -3.41 13.78 6.37
N GLN A 286 -2.62 12.72 6.44
CA GLN A 286 -1.26 12.74 6.97
C GLN A 286 -0.41 11.69 6.23
N ALA A 287 0.81 12.07 5.89
CA ALA A 287 1.81 11.19 5.29
C ALA A 287 3.24 11.62 5.65
N GLU A 288 4.18 10.69 5.64
CA GLU A 288 5.61 10.99 5.74
C GLU A 288 6.04 11.81 4.51
N ALA A 289 6.81 12.88 4.71
CA ALA A 289 7.24 13.78 3.63
C ALA A 289 7.97 13.03 2.51
N ASP A 290 8.98 12.22 2.87
CA ASP A 290 9.79 11.43 1.93
C ASP A 290 8.93 10.42 1.16
N ARG A 291 7.91 9.84 1.82
CA ARG A 291 6.97 8.91 1.15
C ARG A 291 6.12 9.66 0.13
N MET A 292 5.59 10.82 0.50
CA MET A 292 4.80 11.66 -0.39
C MET A 292 5.61 12.10 -1.61
N ALA A 293 6.86 12.54 -1.39
CA ALA A 293 7.80 12.91 -2.44
C ALA A 293 8.08 11.74 -3.38
N ARG A 294 8.35 10.56 -2.82
CA ARG A 294 8.56 9.33 -3.57
C ARG A 294 7.33 8.90 -4.36
N GLU A 295 6.12 9.02 -3.83
CA GLU A 295 4.88 8.69 -4.54
C GLU A 295 4.60 9.68 -5.68
N CYS A 296 4.92 10.95 -5.48
CA CYS A 296 4.65 12.02 -6.44
C CYS A 296 5.79 12.25 -7.46
N GLY A 297 6.93 11.57 -7.31
CA GLY A 297 8.10 11.78 -8.18
C GLY A 297 8.69 13.18 -8.04
N VAL A 298 8.70 13.70 -6.82
CA VAL A 298 9.19 15.03 -6.46
C VAL A 298 10.43 14.86 -5.61
N GLU A 299 11.40 15.77 -5.73
CA GLU A 299 12.52 15.83 -4.79
C GLU A 299 12.01 16.36 -3.43
N ASP A 300 12.53 15.84 -2.33
CA ASP A 300 12.04 16.19 -0.98
C ASP A 300 12.06 17.71 -0.72
N GLN A 301 13.05 18.42 -1.29
CA GLN A 301 13.21 19.87 -1.19
C GLN A 301 12.12 20.69 -1.90
N ASP A 302 11.50 20.13 -2.94
CA ASP A 302 10.48 20.80 -3.76
C ASP A 302 9.06 20.58 -3.23
N MET A 303 8.89 19.68 -2.24
CA MET A 303 7.58 19.32 -1.72
C MET A 303 6.84 20.48 -1.03
N PRO A 304 7.48 21.29 -0.17
CA PRO A 304 6.83 22.45 0.45
C PRO A 304 6.27 23.43 -0.59
N ASP A 305 7.06 23.77 -1.62
CA ASP A 305 6.66 24.68 -2.68
C ASP A 305 5.46 24.15 -3.48
N ALA A 306 5.42 22.83 -3.72
CA ALA A 306 4.28 22.20 -4.38
C ALA A 306 2.99 22.30 -3.53
N LEU A 307 3.11 22.11 -2.21
CA LEU A 307 1.98 22.24 -1.29
C LEU A 307 1.47 23.68 -1.17
N ASP A 308 2.38 24.66 -1.13
CA ASP A 308 2.05 26.09 -1.11
C ASP A 308 1.34 26.53 -2.38
N ARG A 309 1.79 26.06 -3.55
CA ARG A 309 1.09 26.30 -4.81
C ARG A 309 -0.29 25.67 -4.82
N LEU A 310 -0.45 24.43 -4.33
CA LEU A 310 -1.75 23.77 -4.23
C LEU A 310 -2.72 24.49 -3.28
N ALA A 311 -2.21 25.09 -2.19
CA ALA A 311 -2.98 25.95 -1.32
C ALA A 311 -3.40 27.25 -2.03
N THR A 312 -2.48 27.87 -2.78
CA THR A 312 -2.73 29.10 -3.54
C THR A 312 -3.84 28.94 -4.58
N ILE A 313 -3.88 27.80 -5.27
CA ILE A 313 -4.95 27.49 -6.25
C ILE A 313 -6.22 26.91 -5.62
N GLY A 314 -6.31 26.87 -4.28
CA GLY A 314 -7.49 26.44 -3.52
C GLY A 314 -7.74 24.93 -3.52
N SER A 315 -6.78 24.11 -3.98
CA SER A 315 -6.87 22.65 -3.92
C SER A 315 -6.61 22.12 -2.50
N LEU A 316 -5.83 22.85 -1.70
CA LEU A 316 -5.64 22.62 -0.27
C LEU A 316 -6.21 23.79 0.53
N THR A 317 -6.83 23.50 1.67
CA THR A 317 -7.25 24.53 2.62
C THR A 317 -6.08 24.95 3.51
N GLN A 318 -5.33 23.97 4.03
CA GLN A 318 -4.17 24.20 4.87
C GLN A 318 -3.25 22.98 4.82
N TRP A 319 -1.95 23.20 4.98
CA TRP A 319 -0.98 22.14 5.24
C TRP A 319 0.04 22.59 6.29
N GLN A 320 0.68 21.63 6.95
CA GLN A 320 1.77 21.88 7.90
C GLN A 320 2.74 20.70 7.94
N LEU A 321 4.03 20.97 8.14
CA LEU A 321 5.04 19.96 8.45
C LEU A 321 5.15 19.83 9.97
N CYS A 322 4.89 18.64 10.51
CA CYS A 322 5.03 18.39 11.94
C CYS A 322 6.51 18.31 12.34
N PRO A 323 7.05 19.27 13.11
CA PRO A 323 8.49 19.31 13.41
C PRO A 323 8.97 18.11 14.23
N ASN A 324 8.06 17.48 14.99
CA ASN A 324 8.38 16.35 15.86
C ASN A 324 8.39 15.00 15.13
N THR A 325 7.66 14.88 14.02
CA THR A 325 7.52 13.59 13.31
C THR A 325 8.05 13.63 11.88
N GLY A 326 8.23 14.82 11.29
CA GLY A 326 8.53 14.98 9.87
C GLY A 326 7.35 14.69 8.96
N ASP A 327 6.15 14.48 9.51
CA ASP A 327 4.96 14.20 8.71
C ASP A 327 4.36 15.47 8.15
N VAL A 328 3.88 15.39 6.91
CA VAL A 328 3.02 16.40 6.31
C VAL A 328 1.58 16.10 6.72
N GLN A 329 0.92 17.08 7.33
CA GLN A 329 -0.51 17.07 7.60
C GLN A 329 -1.21 18.08 6.73
N TRP A 330 -2.41 17.77 6.25
CA TRP A 330 -3.17 18.67 5.39
C TRP A 330 -4.67 18.55 5.59
N SER A 331 -5.38 19.58 5.14
CA SER A 331 -6.82 19.58 4.93
C SER A 331 -7.13 19.89 3.46
N TYR A 332 -7.86 18.99 2.83
CA TYR A 332 -8.22 19.03 1.42
C TYR A 332 -9.67 19.46 1.26
N THR A 333 -9.91 20.38 0.33
CA THR A 333 -11.26 20.78 -0.06
C THR A 333 -11.79 19.73 -1.03
N ALA A 334 -12.60 18.79 -0.56
CA ALA A 334 -13.22 17.83 -1.47
C ALA A 334 -14.02 18.59 -2.56
N PRO A 335 -13.89 18.23 -3.85
CA PRO A 335 -14.75 18.81 -4.88
C PRO A 335 -16.20 18.55 -4.49
N ARG A 336 -17.02 19.61 -4.41
CA ARG A 336 -18.47 19.48 -4.33
C ARG A 336 -18.93 18.82 -5.63
N ASP A 337 -19.56 17.65 -5.51
CA ASP A 337 -20.14 16.88 -6.62
C ASP A 337 -21.17 17.70 -7.42
#